data_AF-A0A662NV05-F1
#
_entry.id   AF-A0A662NV05-F1
#
_cell.length_a   1.000
_cell.length_b   1.000
_cell.length_c   1.000
_cell.angle_alpha   90.00
_cell.angle_beta   90.00
_cell.angle_gamma   90.00
#
_symmetry.space_group_name_H-M   'P 1'
#
loop_
_entity.id
_entity.type
_entity.pdbx_description
1 polymer ?
#
loop_
_entity_poly.entity_id
_entity_poly.type
_entity_poly.pdbx_seq_one_letter_code
_entity_poly.pdbx_strand_id
1 'polypeptide(L)'
;MDEVVEVLEFRENKLLFLGVPMILTTRKFMATIQETMEEILGRRGAMALMERAAHKAAYEFALSQAKSFGLRGEKILRKYLSIASRRGWGRFDIKSIDLESGKCEVEIRNSYCEEFKRGTESKGYVWVGAIRGIMAYCLES
;
A
#
# COMPACT_ATOMS: atom_id res chain seq x y z
N MET A 1 -16.42 -15.79 5.64
CA MET A 1 -16.34 -14.42 6.18
C MET A 1 -15.22 -13.71 5.42
N ASP A 2 -15.13 -12.38 5.43
CA ASP A 2 -14.01 -11.70 4.76
C ASP A 2 -12.72 -11.98 5.54
N GLU A 3 -11.72 -12.64 4.93
CA GLU A 3 -10.40 -12.93 5.53
C GLU A 3 -9.72 -11.71 6.19
N VAL A 4 -9.98 -10.49 5.70
CA VAL A 4 -9.48 -9.27 6.36
C VAL A 4 -10.09 -9.15 7.75
N VAL A 5 -11.38 -9.42 7.91
CA VAL A 5 -12.10 -9.35 9.18
C VAL A 5 -11.62 -10.43 10.15
N GLU A 6 -11.26 -11.60 9.65
CA GLU A 6 -10.83 -12.73 10.49
C GLU A 6 -9.50 -12.48 11.22
N VAL A 7 -8.64 -11.59 10.70
CA VAL A 7 -7.32 -11.29 11.27
C VAL A 7 -7.20 -9.85 11.82
N LEU A 8 -8.33 -9.16 11.98
CA LEU A 8 -8.41 -7.89 12.70
C LEU A 8 -8.59 -8.15 14.19
N GLU A 9 -7.76 -7.51 15.00
CA GLU A 9 -7.83 -7.62 16.45
C GLU A 9 -7.89 -6.22 17.06
N PHE A 10 -8.77 -6.03 18.05
CA PHE A 10 -8.73 -4.85 18.91
C PHE A 10 -8.13 -5.23 20.25
N ARG A 11 -7.01 -4.61 20.62
CA ARG A 11 -6.34 -4.85 21.90
C ARG A 11 -5.86 -3.52 22.49
N GLU A 12 -6.30 -3.20 23.69
CA GLU A 12 -5.82 -2.03 24.46
C GLU A 12 -5.81 -0.74 23.63
N ASN A 13 -6.93 -0.43 22.97
CA ASN A 13 -7.09 0.73 22.07
C ASN A 13 -6.24 0.71 20.79
N LYS A 14 -5.66 -0.43 20.43
CA LYS A 14 -4.95 -0.64 19.16
C LYS A 14 -5.79 -1.53 18.25
N LEU A 15 -6.02 -1.05 17.02
CA LEU A 15 -6.43 -1.91 15.93
C LEU A 15 -5.19 -2.61 15.40
N LEU A 16 -5.18 -3.93 15.35
CA LEU A 16 -4.11 -4.74 14.81
C LEU A 16 -4.63 -5.47 13.56
N PHE A 17 -3.74 -5.65 12.59
CA PHE A 17 -3.98 -6.45 11.40
C PHE A 17 -2.72 -7.24 11.10
N LEU A 18 -2.78 -8.58 11.24
CA LEU A 18 -1.59 -9.45 11.16
C LEU A 18 -0.50 -9.06 12.18
N GLY A 19 -0.92 -8.64 13.38
CA GLY A 19 -0.03 -8.12 14.42
C GLY A 19 0.57 -6.73 14.14
N VAL A 20 0.26 -6.12 13.00
CA VAL A 20 0.71 -4.76 12.67
C VAL A 20 -0.29 -3.73 13.22
N PRO A 21 0.14 -2.72 13.98
CA PRO A 21 -0.73 -1.65 14.43
C PRO A 21 -1.28 -0.81 13.26
N MET A 22 -2.59 -0.61 13.26
CA MET A 22 -3.33 0.06 12.20
C MET A 22 -4.10 1.26 12.74
N ILE A 23 -4.41 2.18 11.84
CA ILE A 23 -5.34 3.29 12.08
C ILE A 23 -6.41 3.24 10.98
N LEU A 24 -7.68 3.27 11.37
CA LEU A 24 -8.77 3.54 10.46
C LEU A 24 -8.85 5.07 10.24
N THR A 25 -8.67 5.51 9.00
CA THR A 25 -8.70 6.94 8.66
C THR A 25 -9.48 7.18 7.37
N THR A 26 -9.78 8.45 7.07
CA THR A 26 -10.56 8.82 5.89
C THR A 26 -9.67 8.91 4.64
N ARG A 27 -10.24 8.56 3.47
CA ARG A 27 -9.58 8.76 2.17
C ARG A 27 -9.21 10.23 1.95
N LYS A 28 -10.10 11.14 2.35
CA LYS A 28 -9.89 12.60 2.21
C LYS A 28 -8.67 13.07 3.00
N PHE A 29 -8.46 12.57 4.22
CA PHE A 29 -7.29 12.91 5.00
C PHE A 29 -5.98 12.49 4.31
N MET A 30 -5.93 11.28 3.74
CA MET A 30 -4.77 10.81 2.97
C MET A 30 -4.50 11.68 1.74
N ALA A 31 -5.54 12.06 1.01
CA ALA A 31 -5.41 12.97 -0.14
C ALA A 31 -4.90 14.35 0.31
N THR A 32 -5.46 14.91 1.38
CA THR A 32 -5.05 16.20 1.94
C THR A 32 -3.61 16.18 2.42
N ILE A 33 -3.13 15.11 3.06
CA ILE A 33 -1.71 14.98 3.43
C ILE A 33 -0.80 15.16 2.20
N GLN A 34 -1.11 14.43 1.12
CA GLN A 34 -0.27 14.48 -0.08
C GLN A 34 -0.34 15.85 -0.77
N GLU A 35 -1.53 16.48 -0.84
CA GLU A 35 -1.70 17.84 -1.36
C GLU A 35 -0.90 18.85 -0.55
N THR A 36 -1.00 18.81 0.77
CA THR A 36 -0.25 19.69 1.67
C THR A 36 1.26 19.45 1.55
N MET A 37 1.71 18.20 1.35
CA MET A 37 3.11 17.92 1.05
C MET A 37 3.56 18.54 -0.28
N GLU A 38 2.73 18.48 -1.33
CA GLU A 38 3.05 19.13 -2.61
C GLU A 38 3.10 20.66 -2.47
N GLU A 39 2.21 21.26 -1.68
CA GLU A 39 2.18 22.70 -1.40
C GLU A 39 3.45 23.15 -0.65
N ILE A 40 3.94 22.37 0.32
CA ILE A 40 5.09 22.74 1.17
C ILE A 40 6.44 22.36 0.55
N LEU A 41 6.55 21.15 -0.02
CA LEU A 41 7.82 20.55 -0.46
C LEU A 41 8.00 20.59 -1.98
N GLY A 42 6.97 21.01 -2.71
CA GLY A 42 6.87 20.83 -4.15
C GLY A 42 6.69 19.36 -4.56
N ARG A 43 6.36 19.16 -5.84
CA ARG A 43 6.05 17.84 -6.42
C ARG A 43 7.13 16.78 -6.17
N ARG A 44 8.41 17.13 -6.38
CA ARG A 44 9.53 16.20 -6.22
C ARG A 44 9.78 15.83 -4.77
N GLY A 45 9.63 16.79 -3.84
CA GLY A 45 9.77 16.55 -2.41
C GLY A 45 8.67 15.65 -1.88
N ALA A 46 7.41 15.93 -2.24
CA ALA A 46 6.26 15.09 -1.87
C ALA A 46 6.40 13.65 -2.40
N MET A 47 6.76 13.50 -3.67
CA MET A 47 7.01 12.18 -4.29
C MET A 47 8.11 11.41 -3.54
N ALA A 48 9.27 12.03 -3.31
CA ALA A 48 10.40 11.38 -2.64
C ALA A 48 10.06 10.95 -1.21
N LEU A 49 9.33 11.79 -0.46
CA LEU A 49 8.88 11.47 0.89
C LEU A 49 7.89 10.31 0.88
N MET A 50 6.81 10.43 0.09
CA MET A 50 5.73 9.45 0.05
C MET A 50 6.20 8.09 -0.45
N GLU A 51 7.00 8.05 -1.52
CA GLU A 51 7.55 6.79 -2.04
C GLU A 51 8.46 6.11 -1.01
N ARG A 52 9.35 6.87 -0.34
CA ARG A 52 10.29 6.30 0.63
C ARG A 52 9.59 5.80 1.88
N ALA A 53 8.60 6.54 2.39
CA ALA A 53 7.80 6.13 3.54
C ALA A 53 6.98 4.87 3.21
N ALA A 54 6.30 4.87 2.06
CA ALA A 54 5.48 3.74 1.62
C ALA A 54 6.32 2.48 1.35
N HIS A 55 7.51 2.64 0.76
CA HIS A 55 8.42 1.52 0.53
C HIS A 55 8.77 0.79 1.82
N LYS A 56 9.20 1.53 2.86
CA LYS A 56 9.55 0.95 4.16
C LYS A 56 8.36 0.25 4.80
N ALA A 57 7.23 0.96 4.89
CA ALA A 57 6.02 0.42 5.51
C ALA A 57 5.51 -0.83 4.79
N ALA A 58 5.53 -0.85 3.46
CA ALA A 58 5.03 -1.98 2.67
C ALA A 58 5.98 -3.18 2.69
N TYR A 59 7.30 -2.95 2.73
CA TYR A 59 8.29 -4.02 2.94
C TYR A 59 8.08 -4.71 4.30
N GLU A 60 7.96 -3.93 5.38
CA GLU A 60 7.70 -4.48 6.73
C GLU A 60 6.35 -5.20 6.80
N PHE A 61 5.32 -4.65 6.15
CA PHE A 61 4.02 -5.30 6.08
C PHE A 61 4.06 -6.61 5.26
N ALA A 62 4.84 -6.67 4.18
CA ALA A 62 5.05 -7.87 3.38
C ALA A 62 5.71 -8.98 4.21
N LEU A 63 6.67 -8.65 5.08
CA LEU A 63 7.25 -9.58 6.05
C LEU A 63 6.19 -10.15 7.01
N SER A 64 5.39 -9.28 7.65
CA SER A 64 4.33 -9.74 8.57
C SER A 64 3.30 -10.60 7.87
N GLN A 65 2.94 -10.25 6.63
CA GLN A 65 2.01 -11.01 5.81
C GLN A 65 2.58 -12.37 5.39
N ALA A 66 3.82 -12.40 4.92
CA ALA A 66 4.49 -13.63 4.52
C ALA A 66 4.58 -14.62 5.68
N LYS A 67 4.92 -14.14 6.88
CA LYS A 67 4.95 -14.97 8.09
C LYS A 67 3.56 -15.48 8.48
N SER A 68 2.55 -14.61 8.47
CA SER A 68 1.19 -14.95 8.93
C SER A 68 0.49 -15.96 8.02
N PHE A 69 0.75 -15.89 6.71
CA PHE A 69 0.11 -16.73 5.71
C PHE A 69 1.02 -17.81 5.10
N GLY A 70 2.29 -17.91 5.55
CA GLY A 70 3.25 -18.86 5.00
C GLY A 70 3.56 -18.64 3.51
N LEU A 71 3.64 -17.39 3.06
CA LEU A 71 3.79 -17.02 1.64
C LEU A 71 5.25 -16.73 1.28
N ARG A 72 5.59 -16.94 0.01
CA ARG A 72 6.89 -16.63 -0.60
C ARG A 72 6.74 -16.14 -2.03
N GLY A 73 7.73 -15.39 -2.52
CA GLY A 73 7.79 -14.88 -3.89
C GLY A 73 6.53 -14.12 -4.28
N GLU A 74 6.05 -14.30 -5.51
CA GLU A 74 4.95 -13.49 -6.07
C GLU A 74 3.61 -13.65 -5.32
N LYS A 75 3.44 -14.74 -4.56
CA LYS A 75 2.25 -14.95 -3.73
C LYS A 75 2.10 -13.88 -2.67
N ILE A 76 3.20 -13.29 -2.19
CA ILE A 76 3.19 -12.19 -1.23
C ILE A 76 2.58 -10.95 -1.90
N LEU A 77 3.08 -10.53 -3.07
CA LEU A 77 2.53 -9.37 -3.79
C LEU A 77 1.04 -9.56 -4.12
N ARG A 78 0.66 -10.75 -4.63
CA ARG A 78 -0.74 -11.08 -4.94
C ARG A 78 -1.63 -10.95 -3.70
N LYS A 79 -1.19 -11.48 -2.57
CA LYS A 79 -1.94 -11.40 -1.31
C LYS A 79 -2.03 -9.96 -0.80
N TYR A 80 -0.93 -9.21 -0.83
CA TYR A 80 -0.90 -7.81 -0.43
C TYR A 80 -1.93 -6.99 -1.19
N LEU A 81 -1.91 -7.03 -2.52
CA LEU A 81 -2.78 -6.20 -3.36
C LEU A 81 -4.27 -6.59 -3.23
N SER A 82 -4.54 -7.89 -3.06
CA SER A 82 -5.88 -8.38 -2.73
C SER A 82 -6.39 -7.83 -1.38
N ILE A 83 -5.56 -7.89 -0.35
CA ILE A 83 -5.87 -7.36 0.98
C ILE A 83 -5.99 -5.83 0.97
N ALA A 84 -5.10 -5.13 0.27
CA ALA A 84 -5.19 -3.68 0.12
C ALA A 84 -6.52 -3.28 -0.52
N SER A 85 -7.00 -4.06 -1.49
CA SER A 85 -8.28 -3.82 -2.14
C SER A 85 -9.46 -3.92 -1.16
N ARG A 86 -9.45 -4.97 -0.34
CA ARG A 86 -10.49 -5.22 0.68
C ARG A 86 -10.44 -4.24 1.84
N ARG A 87 -9.27 -3.68 2.12
CA ARG A 87 -9.05 -2.62 3.14
C ARG A 87 -9.50 -1.23 2.69
N GLY A 88 -10.01 -1.08 1.47
CA GLY A 88 -10.58 0.17 0.98
C GLY A 88 -9.54 1.18 0.45
N TRP A 89 -8.32 0.71 0.14
CA TRP A 89 -7.28 1.58 -0.45
C TRP A 89 -7.50 1.89 -1.93
N GLY A 90 -8.29 1.05 -2.61
CA GLY A 90 -8.54 1.09 -4.05
C GLY A 90 -8.85 -0.31 -4.56
N ARG A 91 -8.95 -0.48 -5.88
CA ARG A 91 -8.98 -1.78 -6.53
C ARG A 91 -7.66 -1.96 -7.25
N PHE A 92 -6.93 -3.02 -6.90
CA PHE A 92 -5.62 -3.33 -7.46
C PHE A 92 -5.72 -4.59 -8.32
N ASP A 93 -5.49 -4.45 -9.62
CA ASP A 93 -5.49 -5.54 -10.59
C ASP A 93 -4.08 -5.72 -11.15
N ILE A 94 -3.44 -6.86 -10.86
CA ILE A 94 -2.12 -7.21 -11.40
C ILE A 94 -2.27 -7.52 -12.89
N LYS A 95 -1.48 -6.84 -13.73
CA LYS A 95 -1.38 -7.12 -15.17
C LYS A 95 -0.23 -8.06 -15.50
N SER A 96 0.90 -7.86 -14.84
CA SER A 96 2.08 -8.73 -14.98
C SER A 96 2.94 -8.72 -13.71
N ILE A 97 3.62 -9.84 -13.43
CA ILE A 97 4.69 -9.95 -12.44
C ILE A 97 5.80 -10.78 -13.08
N ASP A 98 7.01 -10.25 -13.02
CA ASP A 98 8.24 -10.93 -13.40
C ASP A 98 9.28 -10.67 -12.30
N LEU A 99 9.44 -11.66 -11.42
CA LEU A 99 10.42 -11.57 -10.34
C LEU A 99 11.86 -11.75 -10.84
N GLU A 100 12.09 -12.38 -11.99
CA GLU A 100 13.45 -12.53 -12.52
C GLU A 100 14.00 -11.17 -12.96
N SER A 101 13.18 -10.37 -13.66
CA SER A 101 13.57 -9.02 -14.05
C SER A 101 13.22 -7.93 -13.01
N GLY A 102 12.58 -8.30 -11.90
CA GLY A 102 12.17 -7.38 -10.84
C GLY A 102 11.08 -6.38 -11.26
N LYS A 103 10.23 -6.76 -12.22
CA LYS A 103 9.20 -5.90 -12.81
C LYS A 103 7.80 -6.39 -12.46
N CYS A 104 6.89 -5.45 -12.33
CA CYS A 104 5.46 -5.74 -12.28
C CYS A 104 4.67 -4.57 -12.86
N GLU A 105 3.46 -4.87 -13.30
CA GLU A 105 2.49 -3.88 -13.74
C GLU A 105 1.19 -4.10 -12.98
N VAL A 106 0.71 -3.03 -12.35
CA VAL A 106 -0.49 -3.04 -11.51
C VAL A 106 -1.38 -1.89 -11.93
N GLU A 107 -2.61 -2.20 -12.29
CA GLU A 107 -3.65 -1.21 -12.52
C GLU A 107 -4.34 -0.90 -11.19
N ILE A 108 -4.53 0.40 -10.91
CA ILE A 108 -5.14 0.87 -9.67
C ILE A 108 -6.33 1.75 -10.03
N ARG A 109 -7.51 1.41 -9.51
CA ARG A 109 -8.77 2.14 -9.69
C ARG A 109 -9.38 2.47 -8.32
N ASN A 110 -10.28 3.44 -8.21
CA ASN A 110 -11.05 3.70 -6.99
C ASN A 110 -10.17 4.01 -5.74
N SER A 111 -8.96 4.54 -5.95
CA SER A 111 -7.99 4.85 -4.89
C SER A 111 -8.31 6.16 -4.18
N TYR A 112 -7.76 6.42 -2.98
CA TYR A 112 -7.90 7.72 -2.30
C TYR A 112 -7.45 8.92 -3.16
N CYS A 113 -6.66 8.68 -4.22
CA CYS A 113 -6.30 9.68 -5.21
C CYS A 113 -7.52 10.33 -5.91
N GLU A 114 -8.68 9.69 -5.91
CA GLU A 114 -9.92 10.30 -6.44
C GLU A 114 -10.44 11.45 -5.55
N GLU A 115 -9.97 11.55 -4.31
CA GLU A 115 -10.36 12.61 -3.37
C GLU A 115 -9.54 13.90 -3.52
N PHE A 116 -8.60 13.94 -4.47
CA PHE A 116 -7.83 15.15 -4.78
C PHE A 116 -8.74 16.27 -5.27
N LYS A 117 -8.33 17.51 -5.03
CA LYS A 117 -8.96 18.72 -5.56
C LYS A 117 -9.11 18.57 -7.08
N ARG A 118 -10.25 18.98 -7.61
CA ARG A 118 -10.54 18.93 -9.05
C ARG A 118 -9.48 19.70 -9.82
N GLY A 119 -8.90 19.07 -10.85
CA GLY A 119 -7.83 19.66 -11.66
C GLY A 119 -6.41 19.33 -11.19
N THR A 120 -6.25 18.69 -10.02
CA THR A 120 -4.98 18.08 -9.63
C THR A 120 -4.81 16.79 -10.43
N GLU A 121 -3.65 16.60 -11.08
CA GLU A 121 -3.30 15.29 -11.65
C GLU A 121 -3.37 14.24 -10.55
N SER A 122 -4.02 13.10 -10.82
CA SER A 122 -4.01 11.96 -9.90
C SER A 122 -2.60 11.41 -9.79
N LYS A 123 -2.01 11.42 -8.59
CA LYS A 123 -0.64 10.94 -8.36
C LYS A 123 -0.62 9.87 -7.28
N GLY A 124 -0.31 8.64 -7.68
CA GLY A 124 -0.23 7.47 -6.82
C GLY A 124 1.15 7.26 -6.20
N TYR A 125 1.78 8.29 -5.62
CA TYR A 125 3.16 8.18 -5.08
C TYR A 125 3.30 7.09 -4.02
N VAL A 126 2.33 7.01 -3.11
CA VAL A 126 2.32 5.96 -2.08
C VAL A 126 2.30 4.56 -2.72
N TRP A 127 1.61 4.40 -3.85
CA TRP A 127 1.47 3.11 -4.51
C TRP A 127 2.75 2.67 -5.22
N VAL A 128 3.44 3.62 -5.87
CA VAL A 128 4.76 3.37 -6.44
C VAL A 128 5.73 2.90 -5.36
N GLY A 129 5.80 3.63 -4.24
CA GLY A 129 6.64 3.25 -3.11
C GLY A 129 6.26 1.90 -2.51
N ALA A 130 4.97 1.68 -2.24
CA ALA A 130 4.48 0.46 -1.62
C ALA A 130 4.75 -0.78 -2.48
N ILE A 131 4.42 -0.73 -3.78
CA ILE A 131 4.64 -1.85 -4.71
C ILE A 131 6.15 -2.15 -4.80
N ARG A 132 7.00 -1.13 -4.89
CA ARG A 132 8.46 -1.32 -4.86
C ARG A 132 8.95 -1.99 -3.58
N GLY A 133 8.43 -1.58 -2.42
CA GLY A 133 8.78 -2.18 -1.13
C GLY A 133 8.38 -3.65 -1.02
N ILE A 134 7.18 -4.01 -1.50
CA ILE A 134 6.72 -5.40 -1.50
C ILE A 134 7.53 -6.24 -2.49
N MET A 135 7.79 -5.72 -3.70
CA MET A 135 8.61 -6.40 -4.69
C MET A 135 10.02 -6.66 -4.18
N ALA A 136 10.64 -5.69 -3.50
CA ALA A 136 11.93 -5.87 -2.86
C ALA A 136 11.91 -7.06 -1.89
N TYR A 137 10.91 -7.15 -1.02
CA TYR A 137 10.76 -8.31 -0.12
C TYR A 137 10.53 -9.62 -0.89
N CYS A 138 9.72 -9.62 -1.96
CA CYS A 138 9.48 -10.82 -2.76
C CYS A 138 10.74 -11.37 -3.43
N LEU A 139 11.68 -10.50 -3.81
CA LEU A 139 12.97 -10.88 -4.43
C LEU A 139 13.95 -11.48 -3.41
N GLU A 140 13.75 -11.20 -2.12
CA GLU A 140 14.60 -11.65 -1.02
C GLU A 140 14.05 -12.90 -0.29
N SER A 141 12.77 -13.26 -0.51
CA SER A 141 12.00 -14.28 0.24
C SER A 141 12.10 -15.71 -0.28
#